data_AF-A0A3N5UFW9-F1
#
_entry.id   AF-A0A3N5UFW9-F1
#
_cell.length_a   1.000
_cell.length_b   1.000
_cell.length_c   1.000
_cell.angle_alpha   90.00
_cell.angle_beta   90.00
_cell.angle_gamma   90.00
#
_symmetry.space_group_name_H-M   'P 1'
#
loop_
_entity.id
_entity.type
_entity.pdbx_description
1 polymer ?
#
loop_
_entity_poly.entity_id
_entity_poly.type
_entity_poly.pdbx_seq_one_letter_code
_entity_poly.pdbx_strand_id
1 'polypeptide(L)' 'MSDMKGYIGFACAYTPLPLIYAAGYTPYRVLPMGDSPDQAGHILHDNLCPHIKKILDRAMSNDLPDLAGMVFMNSCD' A
#
# COMPACT_ATOMS: atom_id res chain seq x y z
N MET A 1 2.98 -25.32 6.31
CA MET A 1 2.68 -24.02 5.69
C MET A 1 3.95 -23.60 4.99
N SER A 2 4.00 -23.87 3.69
CA SER A 2 5.13 -23.66 2.79
C SER A 2 5.62 -22.21 2.83
N ASP A 3 6.93 -22.01 2.62
CA ASP A 3 7.59 -20.70 2.54
C ASP A 3 6.78 -19.72 1.68
N MET A 4 6.28 -18.65 2.32
CA MET A 4 5.61 -17.57 1.59
C MET A 4 6.65 -16.78 0.80
N LYS A 5 6.34 -16.44 -0.45
CA LYS A 5 7.26 -15.82 -1.42
C LYS A 5 7.66 -14.38 -1.09
N GLY A 6 6.98 -13.73 -0.13
CA GLY A 6 7.20 -12.34 0.25
C GLY A 6 5.90 -11.62 0.58
N TYR A 7 5.98 -10.30 0.76
CA TYR A 7 4.83 -9.45 1.06
C TYR A 7 4.24 -8.80 -0.19
N ILE A 8 2.91 -8.79 -0.30
CA ILE A 8 2.18 -7.98 -1.27
C ILE A 8 1.42 -6.89 -0.52
N GLY A 9 1.78 -5.64 -0.81
CA GLY A 9 1.13 -4.47 -0.23
C GLY A 9 -0.30 -4.29 -0.73
N PHE A 10 -1.18 -3.81 0.12
CA PHE A 10 -2.51 -3.34 -0.27
C PHE A 10 -2.99 -2.24 0.67
N ALA A 11 -3.82 -1.33 0.18
CA ALA A 11 -4.42 -0.25 0.98
C ALA A 11 -5.95 -0.38 1.09
N CYS A 12 -6.59 -0.74 -0.02
CA CYS A 12 -8.04 -0.76 -0.12
C CYS A 12 -8.67 -1.94 0.65
N ALA A 13 -9.75 -1.68 1.38
CA ALA A 13 -10.51 -2.71 2.09
C ALA A 13 -11.17 -3.74 1.16
N TYR A 14 -11.41 -3.40 -0.11
CA TYR A 14 -11.97 -4.30 -1.12
C TYR A 14 -10.94 -5.24 -1.76
N THR A 15 -9.67 -5.17 -1.34
CA THR A 15 -8.61 -6.02 -1.91
C THR A 15 -8.93 -7.51 -1.66
N PRO A 16 -8.96 -8.36 -2.70
CA PRO A 16 -9.29 -9.77 -2.56
C PRO A 16 -8.13 -10.56 -1.96
N LEU A 17 -7.98 -10.51 -0.62
CA LEU A 17 -6.92 -11.21 0.12
C LEU A 17 -6.79 -12.70 -0.22
N PRO A 18 -7.88 -13.47 -0.46
CA PRO A 18 -7.76 -14.87 -0.86
C PRO A 18 -6.90 -15.09 -2.12
N LEU A 19 -6.88 -14.16 -3.07
CA LEU A 19 -6.04 -14.27 -4.27
C LEU A 19 -4.55 -14.11 -3.95
N ILE A 20 -4.22 -13.19 -3.02
CA ILE A 20 -2.83 -12.99 -2.56
C ILE A 20 -2.32 -14.25 -1.86
N TYR A 21 -3.14 -14.82 -0.95
CA TYR A 21 -2.81 -16.07 -0.27
C TYR A 21 -2.66 -17.24 -1.26
N ALA A 22 -3.59 -17.39 -2.21
CA ALA A 22 -3.54 -18.46 -3.21
C ALA A 22 -2.30 -18.36 -4.12
N ALA A 23 -1.80 -17.15 -4.38
CA ALA A 23 -0.56 -16.94 -5.13
C ALA A 23 0.73 -17.29 -4.34
N GLY A 24 0.60 -17.54 -3.03
CA GLY A 24 1.70 -17.89 -2.13
C GLY A 24 2.41 -16.68 -1.50
N TYR A 25 1.71 -15.55 -1.36
CA TYR A 25 2.24 -14.33 -0.75
C TYR A 25 1.53 -13.97 0.55
N THR A 26 2.20 -13.19 1.41
CA THR A 26 1.62 -12.61 2.62
C THR A 26 1.01 -11.23 2.30
N PRO A 27 -0.29 -11.00 2.53
CA PRO A 27 -0.86 -9.68 2.35
C PRO A 27 -0.38 -8.74 3.45
N TYR A 28 0.14 -7.58 3.07
CA TYR A 28 0.58 -6.52 3.99
C TYR A 28 -0.30 -5.28 3.82
N ARG A 29 -1.06 -4.92 4.85
CA ARG A 29 -1.93 -3.75 4.81
C ARG A 29 -1.13 -2.48 5.04
N VAL A 30 -1.02 -1.64 4.01
CA VAL A 30 -0.39 -0.33 4.10
C VAL A 30 -1.43 0.66 4.64
N LEU A 31 -1.15 1.21 5.81
CA LEU A 31 -2.00 2.21 6.47
C LEU A 31 -1.31 3.59 6.46
N PRO A 32 -2.05 4.71 6.47
CA PRO A 32 -1.50 6.07 6.51
C PRO A 32 -1.04 6.47 7.92
N MET A 33 -0.11 5.69 8.49
CA MET A 33 0.37 5.85 9.87
C MET A 33 1.81 6.38 9.88
N GLY A 34 2.22 6.98 11.00
CA GLY A 34 3.56 7.53 11.15
C GLY A 34 3.71 8.95 10.62
N ASP A 35 4.91 9.47 10.79
CA ASP A 35 5.32 10.79 10.31
C ASP A 35 6.20 10.61 9.08
N SER A 36 5.79 11.20 7.96
CA SER A 36 6.56 11.25 6.73
C SER A 36 6.48 12.68 6.18
N PRO A 37 7.53 13.19 5.53
CA PRO A 37 7.47 14.50 4.90
C PRO A 37 6.33 14.56 3.88
N ASP A 38 5.68 15.72 3.73
CA ASP A 38 4.63 15.92 2.72
C ASP A 38 5.24 16.04 1.32
N GLN A 39 5.57 14.90 0.72
CA GLN A 39 6.13 14.82 -0.63
C GLN A 39 5.03 14.59 -1.66
N ALA A 40 4.01 13.81 -1.29
CA ALA A 40 2.85 13.48 -2.07
C ALA A 40 2.01 14.71 -2.41
N GLY A 41 1.93 15.70 -1.50
CA GLY A 41 1.27 16.98 -1.77
C GLY A 41 1.89 17.77 -2.93
N HIS A 42 3.15 17.52 -3.27
CA HIS A 42 3.82 18.18 -4.41
C HIS A 42 3.59 17.49 -5.76
N ILE A 43 3.06 16.27 -5.76
CA ILE A 43 2.85 15.45 -6.98
C ILE A 43 1.37 15.10 -7.21
N LEU A 44 0.54 15.17 -6.17
CA LEU A 44 -0.89 14.88 -6.23
C LEU A 44 -1.68 16.15 -5.91
N HIS A 45 -2.80 16.32 -6.60
CA HIS A 45 -3.69 17.48 -6.42
C HIS A 45 -4.16 17.61 -4.96
N ASP A 46 -4.29 18.85 -4.46
CA ASP A 46 -4.68 19.16 -3.06
C ASP A 46 -5.96 18.45 -2.61
N ASN A 47 -6.97 18.44 -3.47
CA ASN A 47 -8.27 17.80 -3.22
C ASN A 47 -8.26 16.25 -3.23
N LEU A 48 -7.13 15.59 -3.47
CA LEU A 48 -7.06 14.13 -3.45
C LEU A 48 -7.00 13.59 -2.02
N CYS A 49 -7.55 12.39 -1.79
CA CYS A 49 -7.74 11.81 -0.47
C CYS A 49 -6.43 11.80 0.37
N PRO A 50 -6.43 12.40 1.58
CA PRO A 50 -5.25 12.41 2.45
C PRO A 50 -4.72 11.01 2.81
N HIS A 51 -5.59 10.01 2.79
CA HIS A 51 -5.22 8.61 3.04
C HIS A 51 -4.18 8.11 2.04
N ILE A 52 -4.40 8.34 0.73
CA ILE A 52 -3.47 7.86 -0.29
C ILE A 52 -2.21 8.73 -0.35
N LYS A 53 -2.32 10.03 -0.08
CA LYS A 53 -1.17 10.94 0.00
C LYS A 53 -0.19 10.47 1.07
N LYS A 54 -0.68 10.24 2.29
CA LYS A 54 0.15 9.70 3.38
C LYS A 54 0.75 8.34 3.08
N ILE A 55 0.02 7.44 2.41
CA ILE A 55 0.58 6.15 2.00
C ILE A 55 1.73 6.35 1.00
N LEU A 56 1.59 7.29 0.07
CA LEU A 56 2.62 7.62 -0.90
C LEU A 56 3.83 8.30 -0.24
N ASP A 57 3.62 9.19 0.74
CA ASP A 57 4.70 9.79 1.53
C ASP A 57 5.56 8.73 2.21
N ARG A 58 4.92 7.73 2.85
CA ARG A 58 5.61 6.61 3.48
C ARG A 58 6.42 5.79 2.48
N ALA A 59 5.85 5.54 1.29
CA ALA A 59 6.55 4.83 0.23
C ALA A 59 7.78 5.61 -0.27
N MET A 60 7.64 6.92 -0.48
CA MET A 60 8.73 7.81 -0.91
C MET A 60 9.81 7.97 0.16
N SER A 61 9.44 7.83 1.44
CA SER A 61 10.34 7.89 2.60
C SER A 61 11.02 6.56 2.93
N ASN A 62 10.78 5.50 2.14
CA ASN A 62 11.23 4.13 2.44
C ASN A 62 10.76 3.60 3.81
N ASP A 63 9.56 4.01 4.27
CA ASP A 63 8.92 3.56 5.51
C ASP A 63 8.01 2.33 5.30
N LEU A 64 8.18 1.62 4.20
CA LEU A 64 7.48 0.36 3.92
C LEU A 64 8.45 -0.82 4.04
N PRO A 65 7.99 -2.01 4.47
CA PRO A 65 8.81 -3.21 4.40
C PRO A 65 9.15 -3.54 2.94
N ASP A 66 10.07 -4.47 2.73
CA ASP A 66 10.34 -4.97 1.39
C ASP A 66 9.10 -5.68 0.82
N LEU A 67 8.52 -5.09 -0.23
CA LEU A 67 7.31 -5.57 -0.89
C LEU A 67 7.68 -6.17 -2.25
N ALA A 68 7.24 -7.40 -2.49
CA ALA A 68 7.34 -8.04 -3.81
C ALA A 68 6.40 -7.38 -4.85
N GLY A 69 5.44 -6.58 -4.40
CA GLY A 69 4.48 -5.87 -5.24
C GLY A 69 3.35 -5.23 -4.44
N MET A 70 2.45 -4.54 -5.13
CA MET A 70 1.28 -3.90 -4.54
C MET A 70 0.02 -4.15 -5.39
N VAL A 71 -1.12 -4.35 -4.72
CA VAL A 71 -2.43 -4.44 -5.38
C VAL A 71 -3.15 -3.10 -5.27
N PHE A 72 -3.54 -2.57 -6.43
CA PHE A 72 -4.39 -1.39 -6.54
C PHE A 72 -5.78 -1.79 -6.98
N MET A 73 -6.78 -1.36 -6.23
CA MET A 73 -8.19 -1.59 -6.55
C MET A 73 -8.76 -0.32 -7.16
N ASN A 74 -9.50 -0.47 -8.26
CA ASN A 74 -10.33 0.60 -8.78
C ASN A 74 -11.59 0.74 -7.89
N SER A 75 -11.41 1.33 -6.71
CA SER A 75 -12.47 1.48 -5.69
C SER A 75 -12.91 2.92 -5.46
N CYS A 76 -12.02 3.87 -5.75
CA CYS A 76 -12.27 5.31 -5.70
C CYS A 76 -11.44 5.98 -6.80
N ASP A 77 -11.81 7.21 -7.15
CA ASP A 77 -11.01 8.08 -8.00
C ASP A 77 -9.74 8.59 -7.29
#